data_AF-A0A3B8VKS9-F1
#
_entry.id   AF-A0A3B8VKS9-F1
#
_cell.length_a   1.000
_cell.length_b   1.000
_cell.length_c   1.000
_cell.angle_alpha   90.00
_cell.angle_beta   90.00
_cell.angle_gamma   90.00
#
_symmetry.space_group_name_H-M   'P 1'
#
loop_
_entity.id
_entity.type
_entity.pdbx_description
1 polymer ?
#
loop_
_entity_poly.entity_id
_entity_poly.type
_entity_poly.pdbx_seq_one_letter_code
_entity_poly.pdbx_strand_id
1 'polypeptide(L)'
;LTHPDLRIPEKCSVYSANEGNFNKLDEATQKAFIELREKYSLRYVGSLVADFHRNLLKGGIFLYPGDPKSPEGKLRLQYEANPLGFIAEQAGGAAYSDKQRIMDIQPEHPHERTPLIIGNKDVVEQTVTIINNG
;
A
#
# COMPACT_ATOMS: atom_id res chain seq x y z
N LEU A 1 -21.50 -0.14 -16.44
CA LEU A 1 -20.31 -0.67 -15.74
C LEU A 1 -20.31 -2.19 -15.88
N THR A 2 -19.18 -2.83 -16.19
CA THR A 2 -19.12 -4.30 -16.39
C THR A 2 -19.05 -5.10 -15.09
N HIS A 3 -18.72 -4.47 -13.96
CA HIS A 3 -18.64 -5.09 -12.64
C HIS A 3 -19.26 -4.15 -11.59
N PRO A 4 -20.56 -4.28 -11.30
CA PRO A 4 -21.18 -3.56 -10.19
C PRO A 4 -20.61 -4.06 -8.84
N ASP A 5 -20.57 -3.17 -7.85
CA ASP A 5 -20.23 -3.49 -6.45
C ASP A 5 -18.91 -4.25 -6.27
N LEU A 6 -17.89 -3.85 -7.03
CA LEU A 6 -16.57 -4.48 -7.02
C LEU A 6 -15.98 -4.48 -5.59
N ARG A 7 -15.59 -5.66 -5.11
CA ARG A 7 -14.90 -5.87 -3.83
C ARG A 7 -13.52 -6.47 -4.06
N ILE A 8 -12.56 -6.09 -3.23
CA ILE A 8 -11.26 -6.77 -3.18
C ILE A 8 -11.51 -8.21 -2.71
N PRO A 9 -11.01 -9.23 -3.42
CA PRO A 9 -11.11 -10.62 -2.98
C PRO A 9 -10.49 -10.82 -1.59
N GLU A 10 -11.14 -11.63 -0.73
CA GLU A 10 -10.66 -11.89 0.65
C GLU A 10 -9.23 -12.46 0.69
N LYS A 11 -8.89 -13.31 -0.28
CA LYS A 11 -7.57 -13.93 -0.34
C LYS A 11 -6.54 -13.00 -0.99
N CYS A 12 -5.51 -12.64 -0.23
CA CYS A 12 -4.29 -12.05 -0.79
C CYS A 12 -3.46 -13.13 -1.51
N SER A 13 -3.00 -12.82 -2.73
CA SER A 13 -2.19 -13.75 -3.53
C SER A 13 -0.82 -13.17 -3.95
N VAL A 14 -0.72 -11.84 -3.98
CA VAL A 14 0.47 -11.12 -4.45
C VAL A 14 0.80 -9.95 -3.55
N TYR A 15 2.09 -9.66 -3.46
CA TYR A 15 2.56 -8.37 -2.95
C TYR A 15 3.29 -7.62 -4.08
N SER A 16 3.24 -6.30 -4.03
CA SER A 16 3.70 -5.42 -5.10
C SER A 16 4.58 -4.35 -4.50
N ALA A 17 5.88 -4.38 -4.79
CA ALA A 17 6.82 -3.41 -4.25
C ALA A 17 8.06 -3.29 -5.14
N ASN A 18 8.73 -2.14 -5.06
CA ASN A 18 10.05 -1.98 -5.67
C ASN A 18 11.13 -2.60 -4.77
N GLU A 19 11.44 -3.87 -4.99
CA GLU A 19 12.46 -4.61 -4.23
C GLU A 19 13.88 -4.02 -4.35
N GLY A 20 14.15 -3.22 -5.39
CA GLY A 20 15.42 -2.50 -5.51
C GLY A 20 15.65 -1.45 -4.41
N ASN A 21 14.63 -1.10 -3.63
CA ASN A 21 14.75 -0.22 -2.48
C ASN A 21 14.92 -0.96 -1.15
N PHE A 22 14.80 -2.30 -1.11
CA PHE A 22 14.77 -3.08 0.14
C PHE A 22 15.91 -2.73 1.11
N ASN A 23 17.16 -2.72 0.63
CA ASN A 23 18.34 -2.43 1.46
C ASN A 23 18.42 -0.97 1.97
N LYS A 24 17.53 -0.09 1.50
CA LYS A 24 17.44 1.31 1.95
C LYS A 24 16.41 1.51 3.05
N LEU A 25 15.53 0.53 3.28
CA LEU A 25 14.45 0.60 4.27
C LEU A 25 15.02 0.36 5.67
N ASP A 26 14.32 0.85 6.69
CA ASP A 26 14.62 0.51 8.08
C ASP A 26 14.33 -0.98 8.39
N GLU A 27 14.80 -1.46 9.54
CA GLU A 27 14.71 -2.88 9.92
C GLU A 27 13.26 -3.38 10.04
N ALA A 28 12.35 -2.55 10.57
CA ALA A 28 10.95 -2.90 10.75
C ALA A 28 10.24 -3.07 9.40
N THR A 29 10.50 -2.15 8.47
CA THR A 29 9.97 -2.21 7.11
C THR A 29 10.59 -3.36 6.32
N GLN A 30 11.88 -3.66 6.48
CA GLN A 30 12.50 -4.85 5.89
C GLN A 30 11.85 -6.14 6.40
N LYS A 31 11.55 -6.23 7.71
CA LYS A 31 10.84 -7.37 8.29
C LYS A 31 9.46 -7.57 7.67
N ALA A 32 8.70 -6.49 7.48
CA ALA A 32 7.39 -6.57 6.81
C ALA A 32 7.52 -7.11 5.36
N PHE A 33 8.53 -6.69 4.61
CA PHE A 33 8.81 -7.21 3.26
C PHE A 33 9.17 -8.70 3.27
N ILE A 34 9.99 -9.15 4.23
CA ILE A 34 10.35 -10.57 4.37
C ILE A 34 9.10 -11.41 4.63
N GLU A 35 8.22 -10.97 5.53
CA GLU A 35 7.00 -11.72 5.84
C GLU A 35 6.04 -11.82 4.65
N LEU A 36 5.98 -10.79 3.80
CA LEU A 36 5.22 -10.83 2.55
C LEU A 36 5.85 -11.75 1.51
N ARG A 37 7.18 -11.78 1.40
CA ARG A 37 7.93 -12.67 0.48
C ARG A 37 7.66 -14.15 0.75
N GLU A 38 7.56 -14.52 2.03
CA GLU A 38 7.31 -15.91 2.43
C GLU A 38 5.88 -16.37 2.12
N LYS A 39 4.92 -15.44 2.08
CA LYS A 39 3.49 -15.74 1.94
C LYS A 39 2.93 -15.53 0.52
N TYR A 40 3.48 -14.60 -0.25
CA TYR A 40 2.87 -14.11 -1.48
C TYR A 40 3.84 -14.00 -2.65
N SER A 41 3.33 -14.10 -3.87
CA SER A 41 4.14 -13.90 -5.08
C SER A 41 4.39 -12.42 -5.37
N LEU A 42 5.61 -12.06 -5.76
CA LEU A 42 5.94 -10.70 -6.18
C LEU A 42 5.34 -10.38 -7.56
N ARG A 43 4.64 -9.25 -7.68
CA ARG A 43 4.27 -8.62 -8.96
C ARG A 43 4.44 -7.12 -8.87
N TYR A 44 5.30 -6.55 -9.71
CA TYR A 44 5.54 -5.11 -9.72
C TYR A 44 5.62 -4.59 -11.15
N VAL A 45 4.59 -3.85 -11.58
CA VAL A 45 4.55 -3.22 -12.91
C VAL A 45 5.35 -1.91 -12.89
N GLY A 46 5.39 -1.23 -11.74
CA GLY A 46 6.02 0.09 -11.61
C GLY A 46 5.07 1.23 -11.95
N SER A 47 3.77 0.94 -12.08
CA SER A 47 2.70 1.93 -12.22
C SER A 47 1.67 1.69 -11.12
N LEU A 48 1.53 2.66 -10.22
CA LEU A 48 0.62 2.60 -9.08
C LEU A 48 -0.78 2.16 -9.49
N VAL A 49 -1.32 2.76 -10.54
CA VAL A 49 -2.68 2.46 -11.03
C VAL A 49 -2.78 1.02 -11.54
N ALA A 50 -1.79 0.54 -12.29
CA ALA A 50 -1.81 -0.82 -12.84
C ALA A 50 -1.66 -1.89 -11.75
N ASP A 51 -0.77 -1.66 -10.78
CA ASP A 51 -0.58 -2.55 -9.64
C ASP A 51 -1.81 -2.58 -8.73
N PHE A 52 -2.38 -1.41 -8.41
CA PHE A 52 -3.61 -1.32 -7.63
C PHE A 52 -4.81 -1.96 -8.34
N HIS A 53 -5.00 -1.69 -9.64
CA HIS A 53 -6.12 -2.26 -10.38
C HIS A 53 -6.07 -3.79 -10.44
N ARG A 54 -4.87 -4.38 -10.56
CA ARG A 54 -4.70 -5.84 -10.43
C ARG A 54 -5.14 -6.32 -9.05
N ASN A 55 -4.67 -5.68 -7.99
CA ASN A 55 -4.97 -6.08 -6.62
C ASN A 55 -6.47 -5.95 -6.33
N LEU A 56 -7.11 -4.92 -6.86
CA LEU A 56 -8.56 -4.70 -6.78
C LEU A 56 -9.36 -5.87 -7.37
N LEU A 57 -8.88 -6.46 -8.47
CA LEU A 57 -9.55 -7.57 -9.15
C LEU A 57 -9.17 -8.97 -8.63
N LYS A 58 -7.95 -9.13 -8.10
CA LYS A 58 -7.35 -10.46 -7.82
C LYS A 58 -6.91 -10.66 -6.37
N GLY A 59 -7.10 -9.66 -5.53
CA GLY A 59 -6.48 -9.60 -4.21
C GLY A 59 -4.99 -9.30 -4.33
N GLY A 60 -4.44 -8.69 -3.30
CA GLY A 60 -3.05 -8.34 -3.21
C GLY A 60 -2.82 -7.08 -2.39
N ILE A 61 -1.54 -6.83 -2.11
CA ILE A 61 -1.07 -5.62 -1.44
C ILE A 61 -0.06 -4.90 -2.31
N PHE A 62 -0.07 -3.57 -2.28
CA PHE A 62 0.92 -2.69 -2.86
C PHE A 62 1.61 -1.90 -1.76
N LEU A 63 2.94 -1.82 -1.83
CA LEU A 63 3.78 -1.15 -0.86
C LEU A 63 4.66 -0.12 -1.55
N TYR A 64 4.57 1.10 -1.04
CA TYR A 64 5.47 2.20 -1.35
C TYR A 64 5.75 2.98 -0.04
N PRO A 65 6.47 2.36 0.91
CA PRO A 65 6.74 2.97 2.20
C PRO A 65 7.66 4.19 2.07
N GLY A 66 7.75 4.97 3.14
CA GLY A 66 8.84 5.92 3.31
C GLY A 66 10.19 5.19 3.42
N ASP A 67 11.27 5.88 3.08
CA ASP A 67 12.63 5.42 3.35
C ASP A 67 13.35 6.47 4.21
N PRO A 68 14.47 6.17 4.90
CA PRO A 68 15.16 7.12 5.76
C PRO A 68 15.61 8.42 5.05
N LYS A 69 15.73 8.43 3.72
CA LYS A 69 16.04 9.63 2.92
C LYS A 69 14.79 10.35 2.43
N SER A 70 13.63 9.71 2.47
CA SER A 70 12.34 10.23 2.03
C SER A 70 11.24 9.69 2.95
N PRO A 71 11.23 10.11 4.23
CA PRO A 71 10.29 9.58 5.24
C PRO A 71 8.84 9.87 4.88
N GLU A 72 8.57 11.02 4.25
CA GLU A 72 7.26 11.39 3.71
C GLU A 72 6.87 10.61 2.43
N GLY A 73 7.64 9.60 2.03
CA GLY A 73 7.39 8.83 0.82
C GLY A 73 7.57 9.64 -0.48
N LYS A 74 7.01 9.13 -1.58
CA LYS A 74 7.18 9.70 -2.93
C LYS A 74 5.87 9.95 -3.68
N LEU A 75 4.79 9.28 -3.29
CA LEU A 75 3.47 9.45 -3.88
C LEU A 75 2.80 10.69 -3.28
N ARG A 76 1.90 11.34 -4.02
CA ARG A 76 1.19 12.52 -3.54
C ARG A 76 -0.11 12.12 -2.87
N LEU A 77 -0.34 12.72 -1.71
CA LEU A 77 -1.52 12.47 -0.90
C LEU A 77 -2.79 12.76 -1.70
N GLN A 78 -2.91 13.97 -2.26
CA GLN A 78 -4.15 14.48 -2.83
C GLN A 78 -4.64 13.74 -4.09
N TYR A 79 -3.74 13.34 -4.98
CA TYR A 79 -4.11 12.85 -6.32
C TYR A 79 -3.47 11.52 -6.69
N GLU A 80 -2.75 10.87 -5.78
CA GLU A 80 -2.29 9.48 -5.94
C GLU A 80 -2.84 8.59 -4.81
N ALA A 81 -2.59 8.95 -3.55
CA ALA A 81 -3.00 8.14 -2.39
C ALA A 81 -4.50 8.25 -2.08
N ASN A 82 -5.04 9.46 -1.89
CA ASN A 82 -6.44 9.68 -1.52
C ASN A 82 -7.44 9.05 -2.51
N PRO A 83 -7.30 9.21 -3.85
CA PRO A 83 -8.25 8.63 -4.77
C PRO A 83 -8.28 7.10 -4.71
N LEU A 84 -7.10 6.47 -4.65
CA LEU A 84 -7.02 5.00 -4.59
C LEU A 84 -7.38 4.47 -3.20
N GLY A 85 -7.03 5.20 -2.15
CA GLY A 85 -7.40 4.88 -0.77
C GLY A 85 -8.91 4.85 -0.59
N PHE A 86 -9.61 5.85 -1.12
CA PHE A 86 -11.08 5.85 -1.15
C PHE A 86 -11.63 4.61 -1.86
N ILE A 87 -11.12 4.29 -3.07
CA ILE A 87 -11.57 3.10 -3.82
C ILE A 87 -11.30 1.81 -3.03
N ALA A 88 -10.12 1.68 -2.41
CA ALA A 88 -9.78 0.50 -1.62
C ALA A 88 -10.74 0.31 -0.45
N GLU A 89 -11.02 1.36 0.33
CA GLU A 89 -11.95 1.28 1.47
C GLU A 89 -13.38 0.95 1.01
N GLN A 90 -13.85 1.59 -0.07
CA GLN A 90 -15.17 1.26 -0.64
C GLN A 90 -15.24 -0.19 -1.16
N ALA A 91 -14.13 -0.74 -1.64
CA ALA A 91 -14.02 -2.13 -2.08
C ALA A 91 -13.78 -3.12 -0.92
N GLY A 92 -13.75 -2.68 0.34
CA GLY A 92 -13.54 -3.53 1.53
C GLY A 92 -12.07 -3.81 1.88
N GLY A 93 -11.14 -3.14 1.20
CA GLY A 93 -9.72 -3.15 1.57
C GLY A 93 -9.35 -2.04 2.55
N ALA A 94 -8.06 -1.76 2.64
CA ALA A 94 -7.52 -0.67 3.44
C ALA A 94 -6.40 0.07 2.70
N ALA A 95 -6.19 1.33 3.11
CA ALA A 95 -5.08 2.15 2.66
C ALA A 95 -4.53 2.95 3.84
N TYR A 96 -3.25 2.75 4.12
CA TYR A 96 -2.51 3.44 5.16
C TYR A 96 -1.31 4.14 4.53
N SER A 97 -0.79 5.16 5.21
CA SER A 97 0.61 5.51 5.05
C SER A 97 1.46 4.38 5.64
N ASP A 98 2.32 4.66 6.59
CA ASP A 98 2.98 3.71 7.47
C ASP A 98 2.42 3.78 8.91
N LYS A 99 1.67 4.83 9.25
CA LYS A 99 1.24 5.14 10.64
C LYS A 99 -0.26 5.39 10.80
N GLN A 100 -0.89 5.96 9.79
CA GLN A 100 -2.29 6.40 9.83
C GLN A 100 -3.03 6.02 8.55
N ARG A 101 -4.35 5.93 8.63
CA ARG A 101 -5.20 5.71 7.46
C ARG A 101 -5.08 6.88 6.51
N ILE A 102 -4.98 6.60 5.20
CA ILE A 102 -4.86 7.65 4.18
C ILE A 102 -6.04 8.64 4.24
N MET A 103 -7.25 8.12 4.45
CA MET A 103 -8.46 8.94 4.49
C MET A 103 -8.57 9.83 5.74
N ASP A 104 -7.76 9.58 6.77
CA ASP A 104 -7.76 10.35 8.01
C ASP A 104 -6.67 11.45 8.00
N ILE A 105 -5.81 11.51 6.96
CA ILE A 105 -4.75 12.51 6.84
C ILE A 105 -5.35 13.85 6.38
N GLN A 106 -5.29 14.86 7.26
CA GLN A 106 -5.61 16.23 6.89
C GLN A 106 -4.43 16.86 6.12
N PRO A 107 -4.57 17.20 4.82
CA PRO A 107 -3.48 17.77 4.05
C PRO A 107 -3.15 19.18 4.50
N GLU A 108 -1.85 19.49 4.55
CA GLU A 108 -1.34 20.85 4.81
C GLU A 108 -1.02 21.58 3.50
N HIS A 109 -0.63 20.84 2.45
CA HIS A 109 -0.22 21.41 1.16
C HIS A 109 -0.73 20.60 -0.06
N PRO A 110 -0.95 21.25 -1.23
CA PRO A 110 -1.49 20.56 -2.42
C PRO A 110 -0.62 19.42 -2.98
N HIS A 111 0.70 19.49 -2.82
CA HIS A 111 1.68 18.52 -3.35
C HIS A 111 2.35 17.69 -2.26
N GLU A 112 1.70 17.59 -1.10
CA GLU A 112 2.16 16.78 0.02
C GLU A 112 2.39 15.33 -0.39
N ARG A 113 3.52 14.77 0.05
CA ARG A 113 3.89 13.39 -0.22
C ARG A 113 3.44 12.51 0.93
N THR A 114 3.19 11.23 0.64
CA THR A 114 2.89 10.25 1.67
C THR A 114 3.43 8.87 1.28
N PRO A 115 3.86 8.06 2.26
CA PRO A 115 3.94 6.60 2.11
C PRO A 115 2.58 6.02 1.72
N LEU A 116 2.57 4.83 1.10
CA LEU A 116 1.31 4.14 0.80
C LEU A 116 1.44 2.63 0.93
N ILE A 117 0.56 2.04 1.73
CA ILE A 117 0.35 0.61 1.87
C ILE A 117 -1.14 0.35 1.65
N ILE A 118 -1.48 -0.35 0.56
CA ILE A 118 -2.87 -0.42 0.07
C ILE A 118 -3.21 -1.80 -0.50
N GLY A 119 -4.41 -2.32 -0.20
CA GLY A 119 -4.86 -3.62 -0.68
C GLY A 119 -5.78 -4.36 0.29
N ASN A 120 -5.62 -5.69 0.39
CA ASN A 120 -6.32 -6.54 1.35
C ASN A 120 -6.20 -6.01 2.78
N LYS A 121 -7.35 -5.80 3.43
CA LYS A 121 -7.43 -5.10 4.73
C LYS A 121 -6.59 -5.77 5.82
N ASP A 122 -6.78 -7.07 6.02
CA ASP A 122 -6.06 -7.88 6.99
C ASP A 122 -4.54 -7.84 6.78
N VAL A 123 -4.10 -7.95 5.52
CA VAL A 123 -2.67 -7.92 5.17
C VAL A 123 -2.07 -6.53 5.32
N VAL A 124 -2.81 -5.48 4.95
CA VAL A 124 -2.39 -4.08 5.13
C VAL A 124 -2.21 -3.76 6.60
N GLU A 125 -3.22 -4.05 7.43
CA GLU A 125 -3.20 -3.77 8.87
C GLU A 125 -2.06 -4.53 9.56
N GLN A 126 -1.84 -5.80 9.20
CA GLN A 126 -0.70 -6.58 9.72
C GLN A 126 0.64 -5.96 9.30
N THR A 127 0.78 -5.59 8.02
CA THR A 127 2.01 -4.98 7.48
C THR A 127 2.33 -3.67 8.22
N VAL A 128 1.35 -2.80 8.39
CA VAL A 128 1.46 -1.53 9.13
C VAL A 128 1.81 -1.77 10.60
N THR A 129 1.24 -2.81 11.23
CA THR A 129 1.56 -3.19 12.61
C THR A 129 3.03 -3.60 12.76
N ILE A 130 3.58 -4.35 11.81
CA ILE A 130 4.99 -4.76 11.83
C ILE A 130 5.91 -3.54 11.68
N ILE A 131 5.56 -2.62 10.78
CA ILE A 131 6.33 -1.40 10.53
C ILE A 131 6.36 -0.49 11.77
N ASN A 132 5.25 -0.36 12.50
CA ASN A 132 5.18 0.53 13.68
C ASN A 132 5.73 -0.06 14.99
N ASN A 133 5.89 -1.38 15.07
CA ASN A 133 6.32 -2.08 16.30
C ASN A 133 7.80 -2.47 16.33
N GLY A 134 8.59 -2.05 15.33
CA GLY A 134 10.05 -2.20 15.31
C GLY A 134 10.74 -0.87 15.57
#